data_AF-A0A953R928-F1
#
_entry.id   AF-A0A953R928-F1
#
_cell.length_a   1.000
_cell.length_b   1.000
_cell.length_c   1.000
_cell.angle_alpha   90.00
_cell.angle_beta   90.00
_cell.angle_gamma   90.00
#
_symmetry.space_group_name_H-M   'P 1'
#
loop_
_entity.id
_entity.type
_entity.pdbx_description
1 polymer ?
#
loop_
_entity_poly.entity_id
_entity_poly.type
_entity_poly.pdbx_seq_one_letter_code
_entity_poly.pdbx_strand_id
1 'polypeptide(L)'
;LTELNFAVRIFSLNYDLCLEHHAKERPLEMGFDKTTESWDFRRFEARDEEAPHIYLYKLHGSITWYREKHEGNILKLAATPQAEPDLIFGTDYKMQYIDPYLFYAYELRRYSLEAKIILTIGYSFRDDHINRIITQALQHDQSRVLVAVSRSATGAIKQLGGSGPQYRAYDQNAAAFLRDITIAKLENLAGIPHDETPFTARPPTATA
;
A
#
# COMPACT_ATOMS: atom_id res chain seq x y z
N LEU A 1 -14.42 7.42 -4.77
CA LEU A 1 -13.95 6.01 -4.93
C LEU A 1 -14.97 5.12 -5.63
N THR A 2 -16.24 5.54 -5.79
CA THR A 2 -17.30 4.83 -6.53
C THR A 2 -17.06 4.67 -8.05
N GLU A 3 -15.94 5.20 -8.56
CA GLU A 3 -15.55 5.16 -9.98
C GLU A 3 -14.42 4.17 -10.28
N LEU A 4 -13.91 3.45 -9.27
CA LEU A 4 -12.81 2.51 -9.45
C LEU A 4 -13.37 1.13 -9.82
N ASN A 5 -13.13 0.70 -11.05
CA ASN A 5 -13.46 -0.66 -11.52
C ASN A 5 -12.45 -1.72 -11.04
N PHE A 6 -11.59 -1.37 -10.08
CA PHE A 6 -10.56 -2.26 -9.55
C PHE A 6 -10.31 -1.97 -8.07
N ALA A 7 -9.82 -2.99 -7.36
CA ALA A 7 -9.52 -2.88 -5.94
C ALA A 7 -8.26 -2.04 -5.68
N VAL A 8 -8.32 -1.13 -4.72
CA VAL A 8 -7.17 -0.31 -4.34
C VAL A 8 -6.23 -1.13 -3.45
N ARG A 9 -4.94 -1.09 -3.76
CA ARG A 9 -3.88 -1.68 -2.93
C ARG A 9 -3.28 -0.59 -2.05
N ILE A 10 -3.45 -0.71 -0.74
CA ILE A 10 -2.95 0.26 0.25
C ILE A 10 -1.83 -0.40 1.06
N PHE A 11 -0.65 0.20 1.01
CA PHE A 11 0.50 -0.19 1.82
C PHE A 11 0.72 0.84 2.92
N SER A 12 0.68 0.41 4.18
CA SER A 12 0.79 1.29 5.34
C SER A 12 1.99 0.92 6.20
N LEU A 13 2.72 1.93 6.65
CA LEU A 13 3.76 1.82 7.69
C LEU A 13 3.22 2.11 9.09
N ASN A 14 1.94 2.47 9.21
CA ASN A 14 1.30 2.83 10.48
C ASN A 14 0.80 1.58 11.21
N TYR A 15 0.96 1.59 12.53
CA TYR A 15 0.53 0.49 13.41
C TYR A 15 -0.94 0.59 13.84
N ASP A 16 -1.50 1.81 13.82
CA ASP A 16 -2.85 2.15 14.28
C ASP A 16 -3.96 1.62 13.37
N LEU A 17 -5.22 1.68 13.83
CA LEU A 17 -6.39 1.12 13.15
C LEU A 17 -7.20 2.13 12.33
N CYS A 18 -6.63 3.29 11.99
CA CYS A 18 -7.41 4.35 11.34
C CYS A 18 -8.01 3.90 10.01
N LEU A 19 -7.26 3.13 9.20
CA LEU A 19 -7.71 2.67 7.88
C LEU A 19 -8.83 1.64 8.01
N GLU A 20 -8.69 0.68 8.92
CA GLU A 20 -9.67 -0.37 9.19
C GLU A 20 -11.00 0.22 9.67
N HIS A 21 -10.94 1.12 10.65
CA HIS A 21 -12.15 1.74 11.20
C HIS A 21 -12.88 2.64 10.18
N HIS A 22 -12.15 3.24 9.24
CA HIS A 22 -12.75 4.09 8.19
C HIS A 22 -13.14 3.32 6.93
N ALA A 23 -12.64 2.10 6.73
CA ALA A 23 -13.08 1.23 5.64
C ALA A 23 -14.58 0.90 5.74
N LYS A 24 -15.11 0.81 6.97
CA LYS A 24 -16.55 0.62 7.30
C LYS A 24 -17.22 -0.44 6.40
N GLU A 25 -18.05 0.03 5.46
CA GLU A 25 -18.91 -0.77 4.56
C GLU A 25 -18.19 -1.22 3.27
N ARG A 26 -16.94 -0.79 3.05
CA ARG A 26 -16.17 -1.23 1.90
C ARG A 26 -15.47 -2.54 2.25
N PRO A 27 -15.71 -3.63 1.49
CA PRO A 27 -14.98 -4.88 1.66
C PRO A 27 -13.46 -4.65 1.70
N LEU A 28 -12.86 -5.02 2.83
CA LEU A 28 -11.44 -4.85 3.15
C LEU A 28 -10.83 -6.22 3.39
N GLU A 29 -9.76 -6.54 2.66
CA GLU A 29 -8.98 -7.77 2.87
C GLU A 29 -7.61 -7.44 3.46
N MET A 30 -7.24 -8.18 4.50
CA MET A 30 -6.02 -7.99 5.30
C MET A 30 -5.23 -9.29 5.52
N GLY A 31 -5.71 -10.40 4.98
CA GLY A 31 -5.13 -11.72 5.14
C GLY A 31 -5.64 -12.51 6.34
N PHE A 32 -6.57 -12.01 7.14
CA PHE A 32 -7.05 -12.70 8.34
C PHE A 32 -8.34 -13.47 8.09
N ASP A 33 -8.34 -14.75 8.46
CA ASP A 33 -9.54 -15.57 8.43
C ASP A 33 -10.58 -15.10 9.47
N LYS A 34 -11.86 -15.13 9.09
CA LYS A 34 -12.95 -14.59 9.92
C LYS A 34 -13.27 -15.45 11.15
N THR A 35 -12.87 -16.72 11.17
CA THR A 35 -13.19 -17.65 12.25
C THR A 35 -11.99 -17.93 13.13
N THR A 36 -10.84 -18.17 12.52
CA THR A 36 -9.59 -18.53 13.21
C THR A 36 -8.71 -17.33 13.52
N GLU A 37 -9.04 -16.15 12.96
CA GLU A 37 -8.28 -14.90 13.07
C GLU A 37 -6.83 -15.03 12.62
N SER A 38 -6.50 -16.12 11.93
CA SER A 38 -5.14 -16.47 11.52
C SER A 38 -4.84 -15.84 10.17
N TRP A 39 -3.61 -15.34 10.03
CA TRP A 39 -3.16 -14.72 8.80
C TRP A 39 -2.79 -15.78 7.74
N ASP A 40 -3.20 -15.53 6.49
CA ASP A 40 -2.91 -16.38 5.34
C ASP A 40 -2.87 -15.55 4.05
N PHE A 41 -1.74 -15.61 3.34
CA PHE A 41 -1.54 -14.89 2.07
C PHE A 41 -2.56 -15.28 1.00
N ARG A 42 -3.07 -16.52 1.02
CA ARG A 42 -4.01 -17.05 0.00
C ARG A 42 -5.30 -16.24 -0.07
N ARG A 43 -5.64 -15.53 1.02
CA ARG A 43 -6.80 -14.63 1.05
C ARG A 43 -6.65 -13.43 0.12
N PHE A 44 -5.41 -12.98 -0.15
CA PHE A 44 -5.17 -11.91 -1.12
C PHE A 44 -5.32 -12.36 -2.57
N GLU A 45 -5.31 -13.67 -2.82
CA GLU A 45 -5.44 -14.31 -4.13
C GLU A 45 -6.82 -14.91 -4.36
N ALA A 46 -7.65 -14.97 -3.31
CA ALA A 46 -8.98 -15.57 -3.35
C ALA A 46 -9.88 -14.86 -4.36
N ARG A 47 -10.65 -15.65 -5.10
CA ARG A 47 -11.68 -15.17 -6.03
C ARG A 47 -13.04 -15.35 -5.39
N ASP A 48 -13.28 -14.55 -4.36
CA ASP A 48 -14.57 -14.53 -3.67
C ASP A 48 -15.66 -13.91 -4.57
N GLU A 49 -16.92 -14.30 -4.33
CA GLU A 49 -18.08 -13.77 -5.08
C GLU A 49 -18.19 -12.24 -4.97
N GLU A 50 -17.82 -11.69 -3.80
CA GLU A 50 -17.67 -10.26 -3.57
C GLU A 50 -16.19 -9.89 -3.44
N ALA A 51 -15.61 -9.37 -4.52
CA ALA A 51 -14.22 -8.95 -4.53
C ALA A 51 -13.97 -7.77 -3.55
N PRO A 52 -12.88 -7.79 -2.75
CA PRO A 52 -12.52 -6.68 -1.89
C PRO A 52 -12.37 -5.37 -2.67
N HIS A 53 -12.88 -4.27 -2.12
CA HIS A 53 -12.64 -2.92 -2.67
C HIS A 53 -11.23 -2.43 -2.32
N ILE A 54 -10.71 -2.87 -1.17
CA ILE A 54 -9.42 -2.46 -0.63
C ILE A 54 -8.67 -3.71 -0.17
N TYR A 55 -7.41 -3.81 -0.56
CA TYR A 55 -6.47 -4.71 0.09
C TYR A 55 -5.49 -3.86 0.89
N LEU A 56 -5.38 -4.16 2.19
CA LEU A 56 -4.54 -3.42 3.11
C LEU A 56 -3.37 -4.29 3.57
N TYR A 57 -2.17 -3.77 3.31
CA TYR A 57 -0.90 -4.39 3.65
C TYR A 57 -0.20 -3.52 4.70
N LYS A 58 -0.11 -4.00 5.95
CA LYS A 58 0.61 -3.31 7.03
C LYS A 58 2.04 -3.79 7.13
N LEU A 59 2.93 -3.07 6.47
CA LEU A 59 4.34 -3.44 6.27
C LEU A 59 5.15 -3.49 7.57
N HIS A 60 4.73 -2.73 8.60
CA HIS A 60 5.38 -2.75 9.91
C HIS A 60 4.53 -3.39 11.02
N GLY A 61 3.45 -4.06 10.65
CA GLY A 61 2.57 -4.73 11.61
C GLY A 61 1.46 -3.84 12.15
N SER A 62 0.77 -4.32 13.17
CA SER A 62 -0.32 -3.58 13.82
C SER A 62 -0.35 -3.80 15.31
N ILE A 63 -0.86 -2.80 16.04
CA ILE A 63 -1.07 -2.90 17.50
C ILE A 63 -2.04 -4.01 17.92
N THR A 64 -2.87 -4.53 17.00
CA THR A 64 -3.80 -5.65 17.26
C THR A 64 -3.24 -7.01 16.83
N TRP A 65 -2.02 -7.07 16.30
CA TRP A 65 -1.45 -8.33 15.84
C TRP A 65 -0.63 -8.98 16.94
N TYR A 66 -0.70 -10.30 17.02
CA TYR A 66 0.13 -11.09 17.94
C TYR A 66 0.48 -12.44 17.33
N ARG A 67 1.53 -13.07 17.85
CA ARG A 67 1.95 -14.41 17.42
C ARG A 67 1.51 -15.45 18.43
N GLU A 68 0.74 -16.45 17.96
CA GLU A 68 0.40 -17.61 18.77
C GLU A 68 1.58 -18.60 18.77
N LYS A 69 2.38 -18.57 19.83
CA LYS A 69 3.62 -19.36 19.93
C LYS A 69 3.33 -20.87 20.01
N HIS A 70 2.17 -21.26 20.53
CA HIS A 70 1.80 -22.67 20.68
C HIS A 70 1.28 -23.31 19.39
N GLU A 71 0.88 -22.50 18.41
CA GLU A 71 0.38 -22.93 17.11
C GLU A 71 1.37 -22.55 16.00
N GLY A 72 2.64 -22.92 16.14
CA GLY A 72 3.63 -22.73 15.07
C GLY A 72 4.00 -21.28 14.77
N ASN A 73 3.79 -20.36 15.72
CA ASN A 73 4.11 -18.94 15.57
C ASN A 73 3.30 -18.25 14.45
N ILE A 74 2.05 -18.67 14.28
CA ILE A 74 1.09 -18.07 13.34
C ILE A 74 0.72 -16.67 13.82
N LEU A 75 0.67 -15.72 12.87
CA LEU A 75 0.17 -14.38 13.14
C LEU A 75 -1.36 -14.42 13.28
N LYS A 76 -1.87 -13.82 14.36
CA LYS A 76 -3.31 -13.68 14.63
C LYS A 76 -3.70 -12.23 14.82
N LEU A 77 -4.97 -11.95 14.51
CA LEU A 77 -5.63 -10.67 14.75
C LEU A 77 -6.40 -10.70 16.07
N ALA A 78 -6.17 -9.72 16.94
CA ALA A 78 -6.96 -9.53 18.16
C ALA A 78 -8.01 -8.42 17.98
N ALA A 79 -9.10 -8.51 18.75
CA ALA A 79 -10.13 -7.48 18.80
C ALA A 79 -9.65 -6.15 19.43
N THR A 80 -8.60 -6.20 20.25
CA THR A 80 -8.06 -5.03 20.96
C THR A 80 -6.54 -4.96 20.85
N PRO A 81 -5.93 -3.76 21.04
CA PRO A 81 -4.49 -3.63 21.07
C PRO A 81 -3.83 -4.55 22.09
N GLN A 82 -2.73 -5.18 21.69
CA GLN A 82 -1.97 -6.14 22.48
C GLN A 82 -0.88 -5.44 23.28
N ALA A 83 -0.50 -6.01 24.42
CA ALA A 83 0.61 -5.50 25.23
C ALA A 83 1.96 -5.71 24.52
N GLU A 84 2.11 -6.83 23.82
CA GLU A 84 3.28 -7.18 23.02
C GLU A 84 2.85 -7.44 21.56
N PRO A 85 2.59 -6.39 20.78
CA PRO A 85 2.12 -6.55 19.41
C PRO A 85 3.22 -7.00 18.44
N ASP A 86 2.85 -7.69 17.36
CA ASP A 86 3.75 -8.10 16.28
C ASP A 86 4.07 -6.91 15.36
N LEU A 87 5.17 -6.21 15.67
CA LEU A 87 5.60 -4.97 15.00
C LEU A 87 7.03 -5.09 14.47
N ILE A 88 7.31 -4.37 13.38
CA ILE A 88 8.68 -4.11 12.91
C ILE A 88 9.07 -2.69 13.33
N PHE A 89 10.09 -2.55 14.16
CA PHE A 89 10.70 -1.27 14.46
C PHE A 89 12.02 -1.13 13.72
N GLY A 90 12.19 -0.06 12.93
CA GLY A 90 13.46 0.46 12.39
C GLY A 90 14.52 -0.55 11.91
N THR A 91 15.15 -1.23 12.86
CA THR A 91 16.27 -2.17 12.70
C THR A 91 15.90 -3.66 12.84
N ASP A 92 14.63 -4.03 13.00
CA ASP A 92 14.18 -5.43 13.16
C ASP A 92 14.19 -6.21 11.82
N TYR A 93 15.36 -6.30 11.19
CA TYR A 93 15.55 -6.97 9.90
C TYR A 93 15.10 -8.44 9.92
N LYS A 94 15.21 -9.13 11.06
CA LYS A 94 14.82 -10.54 11.18
C LYS A 94 13.33 -10.77 10.92
N MET A 95 12.48 -9.84 11.36
CA MET A 95 11.03 -9.95 11.17
C MET A 95 10.64 -9.75 9.70
N GLN A 96 11.45 -9.05 8.90
CA GLN A 96 11.18 -8.81 7.48
C GLN A 96 11.21 -10.10 6.63
N TYR A 97 11.78 -11.19 7.16
CA TYR A 97 11.93 -12.47 6.43
C TYR A 97 10.86 -13.51 6.77
N ILE A 98 9.90 -13.18 7.64
CA ILE A 98 8.78 -14.08 7.97
C ILE A 98 7.47 -13.49 7.47
N ASP A 99 6.48 -14.35 7.23
CA ASP A 99 5.12 -13.91 6.93
C ASP A 99 4.53 -13.18 8.13
N PRO A 100 3.79 -12.08 7.92
CA PRO A 100 3.28 -11.62 6.62
C PRO A 100 4.20 -10.63 5.90
N TYR A 101 5.30 -10.21 6.54
CA TYR A 101 6.11 -9.08 6.10
C TYR A 101 6.85 -9.35 4.80
N LEU A 102 7.36 -10.57 4.62
CA LEU A 102 7.99 -11.00 3.38
C LEU A 102 7.00 -10.93 2.21
N PHE A 103 5.79 -11.48 2.40
CA PHE A 103 4.71 -11.41 1.42
C PHE A 103 4.31 -9.95 1.12
N TYR A 104 4.17 -9.09 2.12
CA TYR A 104 3.82 -7.68 1.91
C TYR A 104 4.90 -6.90 1.16
N ALA A 105 6.18 -7.14 1.44
CA ALA A 105 7.27 -6.53 0.69
C ALA A 105 7.29 -6.99 -0.77
N TYR A 106 7.02 -8.28 -1.01
CA TYR A 106 6.86 -8.83 -2.35
C TYR A 106 5.69 -8.17 -3.10
N GLU A 107 4.52 -8.07 -2.47
CA GLU A 107 3.33 -7.43 -3.05
C GLU A 107 3.55 -5.94 -3.33
N LEU A 108 4.22 -5.22 -2.42
CA LEU A 108 4.59 -3.83 -2.65
C LEU A 108 5.47 -3.72 -3.89
N ARG A 109 6.48 -4.58 -4.04
CA ARG A 109 7.35 -4.59 -5.21
C ARG A 109 6.57 -4.88 -6.49
N ARG A 110 5.74 -5.92 -6.47
CA ARG A 110 4.94 -6.34 -7.62
C ARG A 110 4.01 -5.21 -8.09
N TYR A 111 3.18 -4.67 -7.19
CA TYR A 111 2.27 -3.59 -7.54
C TYR A 111 3.00 -2.28 -7.86
N SER A 112 4.13 -2.01 -7.20
CA SER A 112 4.97 -0.88 -7.57
C SER A 112 5.46 -1.01 -9.01
N LEU A 113 5.71 -2.21 -9.55
CA LEU A 113 6.10 -2.46 -10.95
C LEU A 113 4.91 -2.50 -11.94
N GLU A 114 3.68 -2.75 -11.48
CA GLU A 114 2.46 -2.75 -12.32
C GLU A 114 1.74 -1.38 -12.41
N ALA A 115 1.57 -0.65 -11.30
CA ALA A 115 0.89 0.66 -11.22
C ALA A 115 1.58 1.87 -11.91
N LYS A 116 0.97 2.49 -12.93
CA LYS A 116 1.49 3.73 -13.56
C LYS A 116 1.63 4.92 -12.59
N ILE A 117 0.75 5.01 -11.57
CA ILE A 117 0.80 6.03 -10.52
C ILE A 117 1.10 5.36 -9.17
N ILE A 118 2.15 5.81 -8.50
CA ILE A 118 2.45 5.50 -7.11
C ILE A 118 2.12 6.73 -6.27
N LEU A 119 1.10 6.65 -5.42
CA LEU A 119 0.69 7.74 -4.53
C LEU A 119 1.21 7.49 -3.11
N THR A 120 1.97 8.44 -2.56
CA THR A 120 2.38 8.43 -1.15
C THR A 120 1.73 9.58 -0.40
N ILE A 121 1.23 9.30 0.80
CA ILE A 121 0.56 10.28 1.67
C ILE A 121 1.18 10.21 3.06
N GLY A 122 1.76 11.33 3.51
CA GLY A 122 2.42 11.43 4.81
C GLY A 122 3.76 10.68 4.91
N TYR A 123 4.27 10.13 3.81
CA TYR A 123 5.52 9.38 3.80
C TYR A 123 6.73 10.31 3.70
N SER A 124 7.68 10.15 4.62
CA SER A 124 8.88 10.99 4.71
C SER A 124 10.08 10.45 3.93
N PHE A 125 9.96 9.28 3.29
CA PHE A 125 11.05 8.59 2.60
C PHE A 125 12.26 8.29 3.49
N ARG A 126 12.02 7.94 4.77
CA ARG A 126 13.07 7.52 5.72
C ARG A 126 13.28 6.00 5.78
N ASP A 127 12.47 5.23 5.07
CA ASP A 127 12.64 3.78 5.01
C ASP A 127 13.35 3.41 3.70
N ASP A 128 14.64 3.07 3.82
CA ASP A 128 15.48 2.76 2.66
C ASP A 128 15.01 1.53 1.89
N HIS A 129 14.37 0.56 2.53
CA HIS A 129 13.89 -0.64 1.84
C HIS A 129 12.69 -0.29 0.95
N ILE A 130 11.71 0.42 1.49
CA ILE A 130 10.54 0.92 0.75
C ILE A 130 10.97 1.88 -0.37
N ASN A 131 11.91 2.78 -0.07
CA ASN A 131 12.48 3.70 -1.03
C ASN A 131 13.10 2.96 -2.22
N ARG A 132 13.92 1.93 -1.98
CA ARG A 132 14.54 1.13 -3.05
C ARG A 132 13.49 0.45 -3.94
N ILE A 133 12.41 -0.08 -3.36
CA ILE A 133 11.33 -0.69 -4.15
C ILE A 133 10.68 0.35 -5.07
N ILE A 134 10.33 1.52 -4.53
CA ILE A 134 9.69 2.60 -5.31
C ILE A 134 10.63 3.11 -6.41
N THR A 135 11.90 3.39 -6.08
CA THR A 135 12.85 3.92 -7.08
C THR A 135 13.19 2.90 -8.16
N GLN A 136 13.32 1.61 -7.84
CA GLN A 136 13.48 0.56 -8.84
C GLN A 136 12.31 0.52 -9.82
N ALA A 137 11.07 0.67 -9.33
CA ALA A 137 9.91 0.68 -10.21
C ALA A 137 9.87 1.92 -11.12
N LEU A 138 10.25 3.09 -10.61
CA LEU A 138 10.35 4.31 -11.42
C LEU A 138 11.44 4.20 -12.49
N GLN A 139 12.57 3.59 -12.17
CA GLN A 139 13.67 3.35 -13.12
C GLN A 139 13.27 2.35 -14.22
N HIS A 140 12.47 1.35 -13.88
CA HIS A 140 12.02 0.31 -14.81
C HIS A 140 11.10 0.87 -15.92
N ASP A 141 10.29 1.89 -15.62
CA ASP A 141 9.36 2.48 -16.59
C ASP A 141 9.28 4.00 -16.43
N GLN A 142 9.77 4.74 -17.43
CA GLN A 142 9.82 6.20 -17.45
C GLN A 142 8.43 6.86 -17.54
N SER A 143 7.38 6.12 -17.92
CA SER A 143 6.00 6.61 -17.92
C SER A 143 5.36 6.62 -16.53
N ARG A 144 6.02 5.99 -15.55
CA ARG A 144 5.54 5.87 -14.18
C ARG A 144 5.78 7.14 -13.39
N VAL A 145 4.80 7.51 -12.56
CA VAL A 145 4.85 8.74 -11.77
C VAL A 145 4.67 8.44 -10.29
N LEU A 146 5.57 9.00 -9.47
CA LEU A 146 5.44 9.11 -8.03
C LEU A 146 4.78 10.45 -7.67
N VAL A 147 3.58 10.37 -7.11
CA VAL A 147 2.88 11.51 -6.51
C VAL A 147 3.08 11.46 -5.01
N ALA A 148 3.85 12.40 -4.45
CA ALA A 148 4.11 12.48 -3.02
C ALA A 148 3.36 13.65 -2.39
N VAL A 149 2.64 13.36 -1.29
CA VAL A 149 1.83 14.33 -0.55
C VAL A 149 2.27 14.32 0.90
N SER A 150 2.83 15.43 1.37
CA SER A 150 3.13 15.66 2.79
C SER A 150 3.39 17.15 2.99
N ARG A 151 3.53 17.63 4.22
CA ARG A 151 3.87 19.05 4.47
C ARG A 151 5.24 19.47 3.90
N SER A 152 6.07 18.51 3.52
CA SER A 152 7.44 18.73 3.03
C SER A 152 7.79 17.74 1.92
N ALA A 153 6.82 17.41 1.05
CA ALA A 153 6.98 16.46 -0.05
C ALA A 153 8.12 16.85 -0.99
N THR A 154 8.24 18.14 -1.32
CA THR A 154 9.31 18.64 -2.21
C THR A 154 10.68 18.34 -1.63
N GLY A 155 10.87 18.59 -0.33
CA GLY A 155 12.11 18.30 0.37
C GLY A 155 12.38 16.80 0.46
N ALA A 156 11.35 16.00 0.73
CA ALA A 156 11.48 14.55 0.88
C ALA A 156 11.82 13.86 -0.47
N ILE A 157 11.20 14.27 -1.58
CA ILE A 157 11.57 13.80 -2.92
C ILE A 157 13.02 14.16 -3.25
N LYS A 158 13.46 15.38 -2.91
CA LYS A 158 14.84 15.79 -3.14
C LYS A 158 15.83 14.92 -2.36
N GLN A 159 15.52 14.57 -1.11
CA GLN A 159 16.34 13.67 -0.29
C GLN A 159 16.38 12.24 -0.83
N LEU A 160 15.30 11.78 -1.46
CA LEU A 160 15.26 10.51 -2.20
C LEU A 160 16.14 10.53 -3.46
N GLY A 161 16.63 11.70 -3.89
CA GLY A 161 17.34 11.89 -5.16
C GLY A 161 16.39 11.95 -6.36
N GLY A 162 15.08 12.10 -6.13
CA GLY A 162 14.08 12.18 -7.18
C GLY A 162 14.11 13.52 -7.90
N SER A 163 14.08 13.49 -9.24
CA SER A 163 14.02 14.67 -10.08
C SER A 163 13.37 14.36 -11.44
N GLY A 164 12.87 15.39 -12.11
CA GLY A 164 12.29 15.25 -13.44
C GLY A 164 10.79 14.89 -13.44
N PRO A 165 10.24 14.55 -14.62
CA PRO A 165 8.80 14.45 -14.85
C PRO A 165 8.15 13.23 -14.18
N GLN A 166 8.91 12.28 -13.63
CA GLN A 166 8.33 11.16 -12.87
C GLN A 166 7.96 11.54 -11.43
N TYR A 167 8.43 12.67 -10.91
CA TYR A 167 8.22 13.05 -9.51
C TYR A 167 7.26 14.25 -9.43
N ARG A 168 6.19 14.11 -8.64
CA ARG A 168 5.21 15.15 -8.37
C ARG A 168 5.09 15.34 -6.87
N ALA A 169 5.53 16.49 -6.36
CA ALA A 169 5.44 16.82 -4.94
C ALA A 169 4.31 17.80 -4.68
N TYR A 170 3.52 17.55 -3.64
CA TYR A 170 2.48 18.43 -3.15
C TYR A 170 2.68 18.70 -1.66
N ASP A 171 3.13 19.93 -1.36
CA ASP A 171 3.43 20.39 0.00
C ASP A 171 2.16 20.78 0.77
N GLN A 172 1.37 19.77 1.14
CA GLN A 172 0.11 19.94 1.85
C GLN A 172 -0.19 18.77 2.78
N ASN A 173 -1.13 18.96 3.71
CA ASN A 173 -1.57 17.88 4.59
C ASN A 173 -2.53 16.91 3.86
N ALA A 174 -2.60 15.68 4.36
CA ALA A 174 -3.41 14.60 3.77
C ALA A 174 -4.90 14.97 3.65
N ALA A 175 -5.48 15.58 4.69
CA ALA A 175 -6.89 15.95 4.70
C ALA A 175 -7.25 16.98 3.62
N ALA A 176 -6.38 17.97 3.39
CA ALA A 176 -6.54 18.96 2.33
C ALA A 176 -6.42 18.33 0.94
N PHE A 177 -5.52 17.35 0.77
CA PHE A 177 -5.34 16.65 -0.51
C PHE A 177 -6.52 15.74 -0.84
N LEU A 178 -7.00 14.98 0.14
CA LEU A 178 -7.99 13.93 -0.06
C LEU A 178 -9.45 14.43 -0.12
N ARG A 179 -9.72 15.66 0.34
CA ARG A 179 -11.09 16.20 0.47
C ARG A 179 -11.96 16.01 -0.79
N ASP A 180 -11.38 16.32 -1.95
CA ASP A 180 -12.07 16.29 -3.25
C ASP A 180 -11.26 15.46 -4.26
N ILE A 181 -10.66 14.35 -3.81
CA ILE A 181 -9.86 13.51 -4.70
C ILE A 181 -10.77 12.64 -5.59
N THR A 182 -10.53 12.73 -6.89
CA THR A 182 -11.16 11.89 -7.93
C THR A 182 -10.06 11.23 -8.77
N ILE A 183 -10.43 10.23 -9.57
CA ILE A 183 -9.49 9.58 -10.50
C ILE A 183 -8.91 10.62 -11.47
N ALA A 184 -9.79 11.38 -12.14
CA ALA A 184 -9.37 12.42 -13.08
C ALA A 184 -8.47 13.47 -12.42
N LYS A 185 -8.75 13.87 -11.17
CA LYS A 185 -7.87 14.79 -10.45
C LYS A 185 -6.50 14.17 -10.19
N LEU A 186 -6.44 12.89 -9.80
CA LEU A 186 -5.18 12.19 -9.58
C LEU A 186 -4.36 12.03 -10.87
N GLU A 187 -5.01 11.72 -11.99
CA GLU A 187 -4.36 11.64 -13.32
C GLU A 187 -3.76 12.99 -13.74
N ASN A 188 -4.52 14.07 -13.55
CA ASN A 188 -4.06 15.44 -13.82
C ASN A 188 -2.87 15.82 -12.94
N LEU A 189 -2.89 15.47 -11.65
CA LEU A 189 -1.78 15.70 -10.72
C LEU A 189 -0.54 14.87 -11.11
N ALA A 190 -0.72 13.64 -11.57
CA ALA A 190 0.36 12.82 -12.09
C ALA A 190 0.92 13.36 -13.42
N GLY A 191 0.14 14.15 -14.16
CA GLY A 191 0.50 14.63 -15.50
C GLY A 191 0.45 13.52 -16.54
N ILE A 192 -0.49 12.57 -16.37
CA ILE A 192 -0.74 11.49 -17.33
C ILE A 192 -1.81 11.96 -18.32
N PRO A 193 -1.57 11.86 -19.65
CA PRO A 193 -2.56 12.23 -20.67
C PRO A 193 -3.89 11.46 -20.50
N HIS A 194 -5.01 12.15 -20.75
CA HIS A 194 -6.37 11.64 -20.51
C HIS A 194 -6.76 10.46 -21.43
N ASP A 195 -6.01 10.25 -22.52
CA ASP A 195 -6.12 9.14 -23.48
C ASP A 195 -5.29 7.91 -23.09
N GLU A 196 -4.38 8.03 -22.12
CA GLU A 196 -3.59 6.93 -21.55
C GLU A 196 -4.00 6.60 -20.11
N THR A 197 -5.31 6.52 -19.86
CA THR A 197 -5.88 6.27 -18.52
C THR A 197 -5.25 5.04 -17.84
N PRO A 198 -4.47 5.21 -16.75
CA PRO A 198 -3.81 4.10 -16.05
C PRO A 198 -4.77 3.17 -15.31
N PHE A 199 -6.04 3.58 -15.24
CA PHE A 199 -7.08 2.94 -14.46
C PHE A 199 -8.06 2.15 -15.33
N THR A 200 -7.85 2.12 -16.65
CA THR A 200 -8.52 1.14 -17.50
C THR A 200 -7.80 -0.19 -17.33
N ALA A 201 -8.52 -1.22 -16.87
CA ALA A 201 -7.99 -2.57 -16.85
C ALA A 201 -7.51 -2.91 -18.26
N ARG A 202 -6.23 -3.27 -18.42
CA ARG A 202 -5.81 -3.94 -19.65
C ARG A 202 -6.71 -5.16 -19.81
N PRO A 203 -7.45 -5.32 -20.92
CA PRO A 203 -8.13 -6.58 -21.16
C PRO A 203 -7.08 -7.70 -21.07
N PRO A 204 -7.43 -8.88 -20.52
CA PRO A 204 -6.50 -9.98 -20.46
C PRO A 204 -5.94 -10.18 -21.86
N THR A 205 -4.61 -10.05 -22.00
CA THR A 205 -3.91 -10.42 -23.23
C THR A 205 -4.34 -11.83 -23.55
N ALA A 206 -5.10 -11.99 -24.64
CA ALA A 206 -5.39 -13.29 -25.20
C ALA A 206 -4.04 -13.93 -25.51
N THR A 207 -3.62 -14.87 -24.66
CA THR A 207 -2.53 -15.78 -24.95
C THR A 207 -2.92 -16.54 -26.21
N ALA A 208 -2.17 -16.30 -27.29
CA ALA A 208 -2.13 -17.15 -28.48
C ALA A 208 -1.40 -18.46 -28.16
#